data_AF-A0A7H0MKH0-F1
#
_entry.id   AF-A0A7H0MKH0-F1
#
_cell.length_a   1.000
_cell.length_b   1.000
_cell.length_c   1.000
_cell.angle_alpha   90.00
_cell.angle_beta   90.00
_cell.angle_gamma   90.00
#
_symmetry.space_group_name_H-M   'P 1'
#
loop_
_entity.id
_entity.type
_entity.pdbx_description
1 polymer ?
#
loop_
_entity_poly.entity_id
_entity_poly.type
_entity_poly.pdbx_seq_one_letter_code
_entity_poly.pdbx_strand_id
1 'polypeptide(L)'
;MFVWQTPPEQEARIGKIAADYLLARPDVLVQVSQKLQQQQREQLGMRLKVMNNQAALLRDADKPVTGPAGAKVAVIEFFDYQCVFCRRLAPGMVDLSTLAGLSRRNLPEAGIRLLLHI
;
A
#
# COMPACT_ATOMS: atom_id res chain seq x y z
N MET A 1 -3.61 32.57 10.22
CA MET A 1 -4.28 31.28 10.01
C MET A 1 -5.77 31.53 10.09
N PHE A 2 -6.44 31.72 8.95
CA PHE A 2 -7.89 31.92 8.92
C PHE A 2 -8.54 30.54 8.99
N VAL A 3 -9.26 30.27 10.08
CA VAL A 3 -10.08 29.07 10.15
C VAL A 3 -11.39 29.39 9.41
N TRP A 4 -11.62 28.72 8.30
CA TRP A 4 -12.90 28.74 7.60
C TRP A 4 -13.95 28.01 8.43
N GLN A 5 -14.40 28.62 9.53
CA GLN A 5 -15.55 28.11 10.28
C GLN A 5 -16.82 28.51 9.55
N THR A 6 -17.38 27.55 8.83
CA THR A 6 -18.71 27.65 8.26
C THR A 6 -19.72 27.61 9.42
N PRO A 7 -20.66 28.56 9.55
CA PRO A 7 -21.71 28.49 10.56
C PRO A 7 -22.48 27.15 10.47
N PRO A 8 -22.88 26.54 11.60
CA PRO A 8 -23.49 25.21 11.60
C PRO A 8 -24.71 25.08 10.68
N GLU A 9 -25.52 26.15 10.58
CA GLU A 9 -26.67 26.19 9.68
C GLU A 9 -26.27 26.21 8.20
N GLN A 10 -25.15 26.85 7.88
CA GLN A 10 -24.61 26.89 6.53
C GLN A 10 -23.99 25.54 6.16
N GLU A 11 -23.27 24.89 7.07
CA GLU A 11 -22.71 23.56 6.87
C GLU A 11 -23.82 22.53 6.62
N ALA A 12 -24.88 22.55 7.44
CA ALA A 12 -26.04 21.68 7.27
C ALA A 12 -26.73 21.87 5.91
N ARG A 13 -26.86 23.13 5.45
CA ARG A 13 -27.41 23.44 4.12
C ARG A 13 -26.53 22.92 2.99
N ILE A 14 -25.21 23.06 3.10
CA ILE A 14 -24.26 22.53 2.11
C ILE A 14 -24.36 21.01 2.04
N GLY A 15 -24.41 20.33 3.19
CA GLY A 15 -24.57 18.88 3.24
C GLY A 15 -25.83 18.40 2.53
N LYS A 16 -26.98 19.07 2.76
CA LYS A 16 -28.23 18.75 2.08
C LYS A 16 -28.14 18.96 0.57
N ILE A 17 -27.60 20.09 0.11
CA ILE A 17 -27.43 20.38 -1.32
C ILE A 17 -26.52 19.35 -1.98
N ALA A 18 -25.41 18.98 -1.34
CA ALA A 18 -24.48 17.99 -1.85
C ALA A 18 -25.14 16.60 -1.97
N ALA A 19 -25.89 16.19 -0.94
CA ALA A 19 -26.64 14.92 -0.96
C ALA A 19 -27.69 14.91 -2.07
N ASP A 20 -28.51 15.95 -2.17
CA ASP A 20 -29.56 16.08 -3.20
C ASP A 20 -28.93 16.05 -4.61
N TYR A 21 -27.80 16.74 -4.81
CA TYR A 21 -27.07 16.75 -6.07
C TYR A 21 -26.51 15.38 -6.46
N LEU A 22 -25.88 14.67 -5.51
CA LEU A 22 -25.31 13.34 -5.77
C LEU A 22 -26.41 12.30 -6.05
N LEU A 23 -27.55 12.39 -5.36
CA LEU A 23 -28.71 11.53 -5.62
C LEU A 23 -29.36 11.83 -6.97
N ALA A 24 -29.45 13.10 -7.36
CA ALA A 24 -29.96 13.51 -8.67
C ALA A 24 -28.99 13.17 -9.82
N ARG A 25 -27.69 12.97 -9.54
CA ARG A 25 -26.63 12.73 -10.53
C ARG A 25 -25.66 11.62 -10.10
N PRO A 26 -26.11 10.35 -10.04
CA PRO A 26 -25.28 9.24 -9.62
C PRO A 26 -24.10 8.98 -10.57
N ASP A 27 -24.18 9.44 -11.82
CA ASP A 27 -23.10 9.40 -12.81
C ASP A 27 -21.86 10.19 -12.38
N VAL A 28 -22.02 11.22 -11.54
CA VAL A 28 -20.90 11.99 -10.98
C VAL A 28 -19.97 11.09 -10.18
N LEU A 29 -20.49 10.11 -9.44
CA LEU A 29 -19.66 9.15 -8.68
C LEU A 29 -18.80 8.29 -9.63
N VAL A 30 -19.38 7.88 -10.76
CA VAL A 30 -18.66 7.14 -11.79
C VAL A 30 -17.57 7.99 -12.42
N GLN A 31 -17.88 9.26 -12.76
CA GLN A 31 -16.91 10.20 -13.33
C GLN A 31 -15.75 10.48 -12.36
N VAL A 32 -16.03 10.63 -11.07
CA VAL A 32 -15.00 10.79 -10.03
C VAL A 32 -14.10 9.55 -9.96
N SER A 33 -14.69 8.35 -9.95
CA SER A 33 -13.92 7.10 -9.97
C SER A 33 -13.04 6.97 -11.21
N GLN A 34 -13.58 7.28 -12.39
CA GLN A 34 -12.83 7.23 -13.65
C GLN A 34 -11.68 8.23 -13.66
N LYS A 35 -11.91 9.46 -13.18
CA LYS A 35 -10.86 10.48 -13.04
C LYS A 35 -9.76 10.02 -12.11
N LEU A 36 -10.11 9.42 -10.97
CA LEU A 36 -9.13 8.87 -10.03
C LEU A 36 -8.32 7.74 -10.67
N GLN A 37 -8.96 6.82 -11.38
CA GLN A 37 -8.27 5.75 -12.11
C GLN A 37 -7.35 6.30 -13.20
N GLN A 38 -7.75 7.36 -13.90
CA GLN A 38 -6.90 8.02 -14.90
C GLN A 38 -5.67 8.65 -14.24
N GLN A 39 -5.85 9.37 -13.14
CA GLN A 39 -4.73 9.94 -12.38
C GLN A 39 -3.77 8.86 -11.86
N GLN A 40 -4.29 7.72 -11.38
CA GLN A 40 -3.46 6.59 -10.97
C GLN A 40 -2.71 5.94 -12.14
N ARG A 41 -3.34 5.87 -13.32
CA ARG A 41 -2.68 5.40 -14.55
C ARG A 41 -1.62 6.37 -15.04
N GLU A 42 -1.86 7.67 -14.97
CA GLU A 42 -0.85 8.71 -15.27
C GLU A 42 0.30 8.67 -14.25
N GLN A 43 0.07 8.13 -13.05
CA GLN A 43 1.10 7.78 -12.08
C GLN A 43 1.84 6.47 -12.40
N LEU A 44 1.89 6.03 -13.67
CA LEU A 44 2.72 4.94 -14.22
C LEU A 44 4.21 5.00 -13.82
N GLY A 45 4.67 6.09 -13.19
CA GLY A 45 5.89 6.17 -12.38
C GLY A 45 5.84 5.39 -11.05
N MET A 46 5.03 4.33 -10.91
CA MET A 46 4.96 3.51 -9.69
C MET A 46 6.35 3.03 -9.25
N ARG A 47 7.22 2.67 -10.20
CA ARG A 47 8.62 2.32 -9.93
C ARG A 47 9.38 3.47 -9.25
N LEU A 48 9.25 4.70 -9.76
CA LEU A 48 9.90 5.87 -9.17
C LEU A 48 9.38 6.15 -7.77
N LYS A 49 8.09 5.96 -7.52
CA LYS A 49 7.51 6.10 -6.16
C LYS A 49 8.08 5.10 -5.16
N VAL A 50 8.22 3.83 -5.56
CA VAL A 50 8.85 2.79 -4.72
C VAL A 50 10.31 3.14 -4.44
N MET A 51 11.07 3.58 -5.46
CA MET A 51 12.48 3.98 -5.27
C MET A 51 12.61 5.19 -4.35
N ASN A 52 11.79 6.22 -4.53
CA ASN A 52 11.81 7.42 -3.69
C ASN A 52 11.41 7.13 -2.23
N ASN A 53 10.60 6.09 -2.00
CA ASN A 53 10.16 5.70 -0.66
C ASN A 53 10.94 4.51 -0.07
N GLN A 54 12.04 4.09 -0.70
CA GLN A 54 12.77 2.88 -0.33
C GLN A 54 13.22 2.86 1.14
N ALA A 55 13.65 4.00 1.68
CA ALA A 55 14.08 4.08 3.07
C ALA A 55 12.94 3.75 4.05
N ALA A 56 11.74 4.27 3.80
CA ALA A 56 10.55 3.95 4.59
C ALA A 56 10.17 2.48 4.47
N LEU A 57 10.30 1.89 3.29
CA LEU A 57 9.98 0.46 3.06
C LEU A 57 10.99 -0.49 3.70
N LEU A 58 12.24 -0.08 3.93
CA LEU A 58 13.33 -0.94 4.43
C LEU A 58 13.68 -0.74 5.91
N ARG A 59 13.35 0.43 6.48
CA ARG A 59 13.84 0.87 7.79
C ARG A 59 12.73 1.31 8.75
N ASP A 60 11.50 0.90 8.49
CA ASP A 60 10.39 1.09 9.43
C ASP A 60 10.56 0.13 10.63
N ALA A 61 10.71 0.69 11.82
CA ALA A 61 10.91 -0.07 13.06
C ALA A 61 9.62 -0.75 13.55
N ASP A 62 8.45 -0.28 13.09
CA ASP A 62 7.14 -0.78 13.50
C ASP A 62 6.69 -1.98 12.64
N LYS A 63 7.51 -2.38 11.64
CA LYS A 63 7.19 -3.48 10.73
C LYS A 63 7.94 -4.76 11.09
N PRO A 64 7.26 -5.92 11.13
CA PRO A 64 7.91 -7.20 11.31
C PRO A 64 8.91 -7.50 10.19
N VAL A 65 10.06 -8.04 10.58
CA VAL A 65 11.14 -8.42 9.66
C VAL A 65 11.59 -9.84 9.97
N THR A 66 11.80 -10.65 8.93
CA THR A 66 12.34 -12.01 9.03
C THR A 66 13.53 -12.20 8.08
N GLY A 67 14.56 -12.93 8.52
CA GLY A 67 15.78 -13.19 7.74
C GLY A 67 17.01 -12.40 8.22
N PRO A 68 18.18 -12.60 7.58
CA PRO A 68 19.43 -12.05 8.07
C PRO A 68 19.54 -10.54 7.81
N ALA A 69 20.18 -9.82 8.75
CA ALA A 69 20.39 -8.37 8.63
C ALA A 69 21.24 -7.98 7.41
N GLY A 70 22.18 -8.84 7.00
CA GLY A 70 23.07 -8.68 5.85
C GLY A 70 22.52 -9.27 4.54
N ALA A 71 21.23 -9.57 4.46
CA ALA A 71 20.59 -10.04 3.23
C ALA A 71 20.88 -9.13 2.03
N LYS A 72 21.29 -9.71 0.90
CA LYS A 72 21.54 -8.93 -0.34
C LYS A 72 20.24 -8.56 -1.06
N VAL A 73 19.15 -9.26 -0.73
CA VAL A 73 17.82 -9.03 -1.31
C VAL A 73 16.82 -8.84 -0.18
N ALA A 74 16.04 -7.77 -0.27
CA ALA A 74 14.89 -7.53 0.60
C ALA A 74 13.60 -7.71 -0.21
N VAL A 75 12.67 -8.48 0.33
CA VAL A 75 11.31 -8.63 -0.19
C VAL A 75 10.38 -7.86 0.73
N ILE A 76 9.60 -6.95 0.16
CA ILE A 76 8.62 -6.15 0.88
C ILE A 76 7.23 -6.70 0.54
N GLU A 77 6.56 -7.29 1.52
CA GLU A 77 5.22 -7.86 1.34
C GLU A 77 4.16 -6.93 1.90
N PHE A 78 3.24 -6.49 1.04
CA PHE A 78 2.01 -5.83 1.48
C PHE A 78 0.93 -6.89 1.70
N PHE A 79 0.52 -7.11 2.95
CA PHE A 79 -0.35 -8.21 3.33
C PHE A 79 -1.64 -7.72 3.98
N ASP A 80 -2.76 -8.29 3.56
CA ASP A 80 -4.08 -8.05 4.15
C ASP A 80 -4.63 -9.37 4.73
N TYR A 81 -5.02 -9.37 6.00
CA TYR A 81 -5.60 -10.53 6.67
C TYR A 81 -6.92 -11.00 6.05
N GLN A 82 -7.68 -10.12 5.40
CA GLN A 82 -8.94 -10.44 4.73
C GLN A 82 -8.74 -10.93 3.30
N CYS A 83 -7.52 -10.84 2.76
CA CYS A 83 -7.20 -11.26 1.40
C CYS A 83 -6.94 -12.78 1.34
N VAL A 84 -7.88 -13.53 0.76
CA VAL A 84 -7.78 -15.00 0.62
C VAL A 84 -6.53 -15.43 -0.16
N PHE A 85 -6.14 -14.68 -1.19
CA PHE A 85 -4.92 -14.96 -1.96
C PHE A 85 -3.66 -14.73 -1.13
N CYS A 86 -3.63 -13.67 -0.33
CA CYS A 86 -2.53 -13.35 0.57
C CYS A 86 -2.35 -14.48 1.59
N ARG A 87 -3.45 -14.97 2.18
CA ARG A 87 -3.42 -16.13 3.08
C ARG A 87 -2.88 -17.40 2.42
N ARG A 88 -3.17 -17.62 1.13
CA ARG A 88 -2.64 -18.78 0.38
C ARG A 88 -1.16 -18.63 0.05
N LEU A 89 -0.67 -17.41 -0.16
CA LEU A 89 0.72 -17.11 -0.50
C LEU A 89 1.65 -17.13 0.72
N ALA A 90 1.14 -16.76 1.89
CA ALA A 90 1.94 -16.60 3.12
C ALA A 90 2.90 -17.77 3.43
N PRO A 91 2.53 -19.06 3.31
CA PRO A 91 3.47 -20.16 3.55
C PRO A 91 4.70 -20.11 2.62
N GLY A 92 4.50 -19.77 1.34
CA GLY A 92 5.59 -19.65 0.37
C GLY A 92 6.53 -18.47 0.65
N MET A 93 6.00 -17.38 1.23
CA MET A 93 6.82 -16.23 1.65
C MET A 93 7.70 -16.57 2.84
N VAL A 94 7.17 -17.34 3.80
CA VAL A 94 7.93 -17.88 4.94
C VAL A 94 9.03 -18.83 4.45
N ASP A 95 8.70 -19.76 3.56
CA ASP A 95 9.67 -20.67 2.95
C ASP A 95 10.78 -19.91 2.23
N LEU A 96 10.46 -18.87 1.45
CA LEU A 96 11.45 -18.06 0.75
C LEU A 96 12.46 -17.41 1.71
N SER A 97 11.99 -16.90 2.85
CA SER A 97 12.84 -16.27 3.86
C SER A 97 13.72 -17.27 4.62
N THR A 98 13.26 -18.52 4.76
CA THR A 98 13.93 -19.56 5.57
C THR A 98 14.87 -20.44 4.71
N LEU A 99 14.47 -20.76 3.48
CA LEU A 99 15.26 -21.55 2.53
C LEU A 99 16.50 -20.80 2.02
N ALA A 100 16.52 -19.47 2.11
CA ALA A 100 17.72 -18.69 1.85
C ALA A 100 18.85 -18.97 2.86
N GLY A 101 18.56 -19.65 3.98
CA GLY A 101 19.54 -20.19 4.93
C GLY A 101 19.93 -21.67 4.69
N LEU A 102 19.23 -22.39 3.80
CA LEU A 102 19.47 -23.80 3.51
C LEU A 102 19.95 -23.98 2.06
N SER A 103 21.25 -23.77 1.88
CA SER A 103 22.13 -24.33 0.83
C SER A 103 21.41 -25.04 -0.33
N ARG A 104 20.98 -24.28 -1.35
CA ARG A 104 20.93 -24.79 -2.72
C ARG A 104 22.16 -24.23 -3.44
N ARG A 105 23.06 -25.15 -3.78
CA ARG A 105 24.29 -24.95 -4.56
C ARG A 105 24.12 -23.81 -5.59
N ASN A 106 24.84 -22.70 -5.38
CA ASN A 106 24.99 -21.49 -6.23
C ASN A 106 24.28 -20.17 -5.84
N LEU A 107 23.71 -20.02 -4.63
CA LEU A 107 23.43 -18.69 -4.07
C LEU A 107 24.49 -18.35 -3.00
N PRO A 108 25.46 -17.46 -3.28
CA PRO A 108 26.57 -17.19 -2.36
C PRO A 108 26.08 -16.38 -1.15
N GLU A 109 25.83 -17.04 -0.02
CA GLU A 109 25.70 -16.46 1.34
C GLU A 109 24.76 -15.24 1.44
N ALA A 110 23.83 -15.11 0.49
CA ALA A 110 23.02 -13.93 0.27
C ALA A 110 21.59 -14.24 0.68
N GLY A 111 21.34 -14.18 1.99
CA GLY A 111 20.00 -14.41 2.52
C GLY A 111 18.97 -13.44 1.93
N ILE A 112 17.70 -13.84 1.98
CA ILE A 112 16.55 -12.98 1.65
C ILE A 112 15.98 -12.46 2.98
N ARG A 113 15.70 -11.16 3.05
CA ARG A 113 15.05 -10.52 4.19
C ARG A 113 13.63 -10.11 3.81
N LEU A 114 12.64 -10.66 4.51
CA LEU A 114 11.23 -10.34 4.32
C LEU A 114 10.82 -9.21 5.27
N LEU A 115 10.15 -8.17 4.75
CA LEU A 115 9.56 -7.08 5.52
C LEU A 115 8.05 -7.04 5.26
N LEU A 116 7.27 -7.21 6.33
CA LEU A 116 5.81 -7.28 6.24
C LEU A 116 5.18 -5.91 6.51
N HIS A 117 4.44 -5.40 5.53
CA HIS A 117 3.62 -4.20 5.63
C HIS A 117 2.16 -4.63 5.62
N ILE A 118 1.49 -4.45 6.75
CA ILE A 118 0.03 -4.56 6.87
C ILE A 118 -0.57 -3.18 6.61
#